data_AF-A0AAJ0XGE9-F1
#
_entry.id   AF-A0AAJ0XGE9-F1
#
_cell.length_a   1.000
_cell.length_b   1.000
_cell.length_c   1.000
_cell.angle_alpha   90.00
_cell.angle_beta   90.00
_cell.angle_gamma   90.00
#
_symmetry.space_group_name_H-M   'P 1'
#
loop_
_entity.id
_entity.type
_entity.pdbx_description
1 polymer ?
#
loop_
_entity_poly.entity_id
_entity_poly.type
_entity_poly.pdbx_seq_one_letter_code
_entity_poly.pdbx_strand_id
1 'polypeptide(L)'
;MKKKPNLLLFSLFWSLVLALGMTLIGFLHQAPVDLRDIEAGGVAWLRVVYLFLGWFGFSMIVMLIGSLLYVGGTWWRSRGRR
;
A
#
# COMPACT_ATOMS: atom_id res chain seq x y z
N MET A 1 24.54 -2.91 -20.78
CA MET A 1 23.84 -3.90 -19.94
C MET A 1 22.44 -3.35 -19.62
N LYS A 2 21.37 -3.89 -20.24
CA LYS A 2 20.01 -3.41 -19.99
C LYS A 2 19.53 -3.96 -18.64
N LYS A 3 19.60 -3.15 -17.57
CA LYS A 3 19.05 -3.49 -16.25
C LYS A 3 17.55 -3.71 -16.43
N LYS A 4 17.09 -4.97 -16.35
CA LYS A 4 15.65 -5.26 -16.36
C LYS A 4 15.05 -4.56 -15.15
N PRO A 5 14.04 -3.69 -15.32
CA PRO A 5 13.40 -3.04 -14.19
C PRO A 5 12.83 -4.12 -13.26
N ASN A 6 13.24 -4.10 -12.00
CA ASN A 6 12.78 -5.08 -11.02
C ASN A 6 11.34 -4.71 -10.62
N LEU A 7 10.37 -5.31 -11.31
CA LEU A 7 8.93 -5.09 -11.10
C LEU A 7 8.51 -5.32 -9.65
N LEU A 8 9.16 -6.26 -8.94
CA LEU A 8 8.92 -6.47 -7.51
C LEU A 8 9.29 -5.23 -6.70
N LEU A 9 10.44 -4.62 -6.99
CA LEU A 9 10.94 -3.45 -6.28
C LEU A 9 10.10 -2.20 -6.57
N PHE A 10 9.59 -2.09 -7.80
CA PHE A 10 8.63 -1.04 -8.16
C PHE A 10 7.29 -1.22 -7.43
N SER A 11 6.77 -2.45 -7.36
CA SER A 11 5.57 -2.77 -6.59
C SER A 11 5.74 -2.46 -5.10
N LEU A 12 6.88 -2.86 -4.52
CA LEU A 12 7.22 -2.61 -3.12
C LEU A 12 7.35 -1.12 -2.81
N PHE A 13 7.94 -0.35 -3.75
CA PHE A 13 8.06 1.09 -3.61
C PHE A 13 6.69 1.79 -3.61
N TRP A 14 5.82 1.44 -4.57
CA TRP A 14 4.48 2.03 -4.64
C TRP A 14 3.56 1.60 -3.50
N SER A 15 3.66 0.35 -3.05
CA SER A 15 2.90 -0.10 -1.88
C SER A 15 3.33 0.66 -0.62
N LEU A 16 4.64 0.92 -0.46
CA LEU A 16 5.16 1.72 0.64
C LEU A 16 4.65 3.17 0.58
N VAL A 17 4.69 3.80 -0.59
CA VAL A 17 4.20 5.18 -0.78
C VAL A 17 2.70 5.28 -0.48
N LEU A 18 1.89 4.32 -0.95
CA LEU A 18 0.46 4.29 -0.68
C LEU A 18 0.15 4.05 0.80
N ALA A 19 0.88 3.14 1.44
CA ALA A 19 0.73 2.87 2.87
C ALA A 19 1.07 4.10 3.71
N LEU A 20 2.18 4.78 3.41
CA LEU A 20 2.56 6.02 4.08
C LEU A 20 1.52 7.13 3.86
N GLY A 21 1.05 7.31 2.62
CA GLY A 21 0.04 8.32 2.29
C GLY A 21 -1.28 8.08 3.04
N MET A 22 -1.80 6.85 3.04
CA MET A 22 -3.04 6.50 3.73
C MET A 22 -2.90 6.55 5.26
N THR A 23 -1.73 6.20 5.79
CA THR A 23 -1.45 6.33 7.22
C THR A 23 -1.45 7.81 7.64
N LEU A 24 -0.83 8.67 6.82
CA LEU A 24 -0.81 10.11 7.07
C LEU A 24 -2.22 10.72 6.99
N ILE A 25 -3.01 10.34 5.98
CA ILE A 25 -4.41 10.78 5.85
C ILE A 25 -5.24 10.29 7.03
N GLY A 26 -5.12 9.02 7.41
CA GLY A 26 -5.82 8.44 8.55
C GLY A 26 -5.45 9.15 9.86
N PHE A 27 -4.18 9.47 10.06
CA PHE A 27 -3.70 10.23 11.20
C PHE A 27 -4.26 11.65 11.22
N LEU A 28 -4.24 12.36 10.08
CA LEU A 28 -4.81 13.71 9.97
C LEU A 28 -6.34 13.73 10.18
N HIS A 29 -7.04 12.68 9.74
CA HIS A 29 -8.49 12.56 9.93
C HIS A 29 -8.88 12.19 11.36
N GLN A 30 -8.02 11.44 12.06
CA GLN A 30 -8.21 11.02 13.46
C GLN A 30 -7.59 11.98 14.47
N ALA A 31 -6.77 12.94 14.03
CA ALA A 31 -6.15 13.96 14.87
C ALA A 31 -7.14 14.72 15.81
N PRO A 32 -8.40 15.03 15.43
CA PRO A 32 -9.34 15.63 16.36
C PRO A 32 -9.73 14.73 17.53
N VAL A 33 -9.67 13.41 17.35
CA VAL A 33 -10.02 12.39 18.35
C VAL A 33 -8.83 12.14 19.29
N ASP A 34 -7.61 12.14 18.76
CA ASP A 34 -6.39 11.87 19.54
C ASP A 34 -5.95 13.05 20.43
N LEU A 35 -6.39 14.29 20.19
CA LEU A 35 -6.08 15.44 21.07
C LEU A 35 -6.59 15.24 22.51
N ARG A 36 -7.66 14.45 22.71
CA ARG A 36 -8.16 14.09 24.05
C ARG A 36 -7.33 13.01 24.74
N ASP A 37 -6.69 12.11 23.98
CA ASP A 37 -5.84 11.04 24.51
C ASP A 37 -4.38 11.49 24.73
N ILE A 38 -3.95 12.59 24.09
CA ILE A 38 -2.66 13.22 24.35
C ILE A 38 -2.61 13.84 25.76
N GLU A 39 -3.73 14.37 26.28
CA GLU A 39 -3.85 14.77 27.70
C GLU A 39 -3.75 13.57 28.66
N ALA A 40 -4.11 12.36 28.20
CA ALA A 40 -3.97 11.11 28.95
C ALA A 40 -2.56 10.47 28.83
N GLY A 41 -1.63 11.10 28.11
CA GLY A 41 -0.19 10.80 28.20
C GLY A 41 0.33 9.68 27.30
N GLY A 42 -0.35 9.32 26.20
CA GLY A 42 0.16 8.27 25.32
C GLY A 42 -0.27 8.43 23.87
N VAL A 43 0.58 9.08 23.06
CA VAL A 43 0.53 8.86 21.60
C VAL A 43 0.72 7.37 21.37
N ALA A 44 -0.35 6.66 21.02
CA ALA A 44 -0.32 5.22 20.81
C ALA A 44 0.41 4.91 19.49
N TRP A 45 1.74 5.01 19.50
CA TRP A 45 2.62 4.64 18.39
C TRP A 45 2.31 3.25 17.84
N LEU A 46 1.86 2.35 18.71
CA LEU A 46 1.36 1.02 18.33
C LEU A 46 0.19 1.11 17.34
N ARG A 47 -0.76 2.02 17.54
CA ARG A 47 -1.91 2.24 16.64
C ARG A 47 -1.44 2.72 15.27
N VAL A 48 -0.46 3.63 15.23
CA VAL A 48 0.13 4.13 13.97
C VAL A 48 0.77 2.98 13.19
N VAL A 49 1.52 2.11 13.87
CA VAL A 49 2.12 0.92 13.26
C VAL A 49 1.04 -0.04 12.75
N TYR A 50 -0.03 -0.29 13.50
CA TYR A 50 -1.15 -1.12 13.04
C TYR A 50 -1.88 -0.56 11.82
N LEU A 51 -2.15 0.76 11.81
CA LEU A 51 -2.73 1.45 10.65
C LEU A 51 -1.83 1.32 9.43
N PHE A 52 -0.53 1.53 9.61
CA PHE A 52 0.45 1.36 8.55
C PHE A 52 0.48 -0.08 8.01
N LEU A 53 0.53 -1.09 8.89
CA LEU A 53 0.50 -2.50 8.48
C LEU A 53 -0.78 -2.85 7.73
N GLY A 54 -1.93 -2.35 8.19
CA GLY A 54 -3.22 -2.56 7.52
C GLY A 54 -3.23 -2.00 6.09
N TRP A 55 -2.81 -0.74 5.93
CA TRP A 55 -2.74 -0.09 4.61
C TRP A 55 -1.66 -0.71 3.71
N PHE A 56 -0.52 -1.09 4.29
CA PHE A 56 0.55 -1.77 3.58
C PHE A 56 0.09 -3.13 3.04
N GLY A 57 -0.53 -3.96 3.89
CA GLY A 57 -1.09 -5.25 3.47
C GLY A 57 -2.17 -5.10 2.40
N PHE A 58 -3.08 -4.15 2.56
CA PHE A 58 -4.12 -3.87 1.58
C PHE A 58 -3.54 -3.45 0.22
N SER A 59 -2.59 -2.51 0.21
CA SER A 59 -1.94 -2.04 -1.02
C SER A 59 -1.16 -3.16 -1.73
N MET A 60 -0.50 -4.05 -0.98
CA MET A 60 0.15 -5.23 -1.52
C MET A 60 -0.84 -6.16 -2.23
N ILE A 61 -1.98 -6.45 -1.61
CA ILE A 61 -3.03 -7.29 -2.20
C ILE A 61 -3.53 -6.69 -3.52
N VAL A 62 -3.80 -5.38 -3.53
CA VAL A 62 -4.25 -4.67 -4.73
C VAL A 62 -3.20 -4.74 -5.85
N MET A 63 -1.93 -4.51 -5.55
CA MET A 63 -0.87 -4.58 -6.57
C MET A 63 -0.64 -6.01 -7.08
N LEU A 64 -0.76 -7.03 -6.22
CA LEU A 64 -0.67 -8.43 -6.63
C LEU A 64 -1.83 -8.82 -7.55
N ILE A 65 -3.06 -8.46 -7.18
CA ILE A 65 -4.24 -8.70 -8.02
C ILE A 65 -4.11 -7.95 -9.34
N GLY A 66 -3.75 -6.66 -9.32
CA GLY A 66 -3.55 -5.86 -10.52
C GLY A 66 -2.48 -6.43 -11.45
N SER A 67 -1.37 -6.91 -10.88
CA SER A 67 -0.30 -7.58 -11.64
C SER A 67 -0.77 -8.90 -12.24
N LEU A 68 -1.52 -9.71 -11.48
CA LEU A 68 -2.08 -10.97 -11.94
C LEU A 68 -3.07 -10.77 -13.09
N LEU A 69 -3.95 -9.76 -12.97
CA LEU A 69 -4.90 -9.37 -14.02
C LEU A 69 -4.18 -8.83 -15.26
N TYR A 70 -3.11 -8.06 -15.09
CA TYR A 70 -2.31 -7.55 -16.21
C TYR A 70 -1.65 -8.69 -17.01
N VAL A 71 -1.03 -9.65 -16.31
CA VAL A 71 -0.41 -10.82 -16.95
C VAL A 71 -1.47 -11.75 -17.55
N GLY A 72 -2.56 -12.01 -16.83
CA GLY A 72 -3.66 -12.84 -17.32
C GLY A 72 -4.33 -12.26 -18.56
N GLY A 73 -4.61 -10.95 -18.57
CA GLY A 73 -5.22 -10.25 -19.69
C GLY A 73 -4.30 -10.15 -20.92
N THR A 74 -3.00 -9.95 -20.71
CA THR A 74 -2.03 -9.96 -21.82
C THR A 74 -1.86 -11.36 -22.42
N TRP A 75 -1.87 -12.41 -21.58
CA TRP A 75 -1.79 -13.79 -22.04
C TRP A 75 -3.05 -14.21 -22.82
N TRP A 76 -4.24 -13.86 -22.34
CA TRP A 76 -5.50 -14.11 -23.07
C TRP A 76 -5.52 -13.42 -24.44
N ARG A 77 -5.08 -12.16 -24.51
CA ARG A 77 -5.02 -11.40 -25.76
C ARG A 77 -3.98 -11.95 -26.75
N SER A 78 -2.92 -12.58 -26.27
CA SER A 78 -1.89 -13.21 -27.11
C SER A 78 -2.35 -14.54 -27.74
N ARG A 79 -3.30 -15.25 -27.11
CA ARG A 79 -3.87 -16.49 -27.65
C ARG A 79 -4.90 -16.27 -28.75
N GLY A 80 -5.61 -15.14 -28.74
CA GLY A 80 -6.63 -14.83 -29.77
C GLY A 80 -6.10 -14.25 -31.09
N ARG A 81 -4.76 -14.14 -31.27
CA ARG A 81 -4.12 -13.64 -32.50
C ARG A 81 -3.37 -14.72 -33.30
N ARG A 82 -3.54 -16.00 -32.95
CA ARG A 82 -3.15 -17.15 -33.79
C ARG A 82 -4.42 -17.78 -34.34
#